data_AF-A0A2V5M278-F1
#
_entry.id   AF-A0A2V5M278-F1
#
_cell.length_a   1.000
_cell.length_b   1.000
_cell.length_c   1.000
_cell.angle_alpha   90.00
_cell.angle_beta   90.00
_cell.angle_gamma   90.00
#
_symmetry.space_group_name_H-M   'P 1'
#
loop_
_entity.id
_entity.type
_entity.pdbx_description
1 polymer ?
#
loop_
_entity_poly.entity_id
_entity_poly.type
_entity_poly.pdbx_seq_one_letter_code
_entity_poly.pdbx_strand_id
1 'polypeptide(L)' 'METNVILPDLQSAVLCEDVRCEINGMQTLVGVLSVIPAPTLPINYIKLCIWARWCSGAGKFRQKSR' A
#
# COMPACT_ATOMS: atom_id res chain seq x y z
N MET A 1 15.03 -29.11 10.25
CA MET A 1 15.44 -28.33 9.07
C MET A 1 14.95 -26.91 9.30
N GLU A 2 15.83 -26.01 9.76
CA GLU A 2 15.45 -24.61 9.99
C GLU A 2 15.08 -23.98 8.65
N THR A 3 13.83 -23.57 8.51
CA THR A 3 13.37 -22.84 7.34
C THR A 3 14.00 -21.45 7.41
N ASN A 4 14.99 -21.17 6.57
CA ASN A 4 15.53 -19.83 6.41
C ASN A 4 14.43 -18.96 5.78
N VAL A 5 13.61 -18.31 6.61
CA VAL A 5 12.54 -17.43 6.16
C VAL A 5 13.17 -16.13 5.71
N ILE A 6 13.21 -15.90 4.41
CA ILE A 6 13.65 -14.64 3.83
C ILE A 6 12.63 -13.57 4.24
N LEU A 7 13.10 -12.50 4.87
CA LEU A 7 12.26 -11.35 5.20
C LEU A 7 11.88 -10.63 3.89
N PRO A 8 10.62 -10.20 3.73
CA PRO A 8 10.20 -9.54 2.51
C PRO A 8 10.70 -8.09 2.44
N ASP A 9 10.99 -7.64 1.24
CA ASP A 9 11.37 -6.26 0.93
C ASP A 9 10.15 -5.44 0.55
N LEU A 10 10.03 -4.22 1.11
CA LEU A 10 9.04 -3.24 0.69
C LEU A 10 9.52 -2.55 -0.59
N GLN A 11 8.89 -2.84 -1.73
CA GLN A 11 9.24 -2.23 -3.02
C GLN A 11 8.56 -0.89 -3.25
N SER A 12 7.33 -0.72 -2.77
CA SER A 12 6.56 0.52 -2.95
C SER A 12 5.47 0.64 -1.91
N ALA A 13 5.18 1.88 -1.49
CA ALA A 13 4.04 2.23 -0.67
C ALA A 13 3.49 3.57 -1.15
N VAL A 14 2.23 3.60 -1.61
CA VAL A 14 1.61 4.79 -2.18
C VAL A 14 0.19 4.98 -1.66
N LEU A 15 -0.27 6.21 -1.74
CA LEU A 15 -1.65 6.58 -1.47
C LEU A 15 -2.44 6.56 -2.78
N CYS A 16 -3.66 6.03 -2.75
CA CYS A 16 -4.56 6.04 -3.90
C CYS A 16 -6.03 6.07 -3.45
N GLU A 17 -6.93 6.42 -4.36
CA GLU A 17 -8.37 6.41 -4.07
C GLU A 17 -8.92 4.99 -4.07
N ASP A 18 -8.44 4.13 -4.98
CA ASP A 18 -8.94 2.77 -5.15
C ASP A 18 -7.85 1.81 -5.67
N VAL A 19 -8.03 0.51 -5.39
CA VAL A 19 -7.18 -0.58 -5.89
C VAL A 19 -8.08 -1.61 -6.54
N ARG A 20 -7.87 -1.87 -7.82
CA ARG A 20 -8.64 -2.85 -8.60
C ARG A 20 -7.80 -4.07 -8.88
N CYS A 21 -8.39 -5.25 -8.69
CA CYS A 21 -7.77 -6.51 -9.04
C CYS A 21 -8.18 -6.90 -10.47
N GLU A 22 -7.20 -7.02 -11.34
CA GLU A 22 -7.38 -7.42 -12.73
C GLU A 22 -7.39 -8.96 -12.86
N ILE A 23 -7.99 -9.48 -13.94
CA ILE A 23 -8.14 -10.93 -14.17
C ILE A 23 -6.77 -11.64 -14.26
N ASN A 24 -5.74 -10.92 -14.71
CA ASN A 24 -4.37 -11.43 -14.78
C ASN A 24 -3.64 -11.45 -13.42
N GLY A 25 -4.32 -11.11 -12.32
CA GLY A 25 -3.75 -11.05 -10.97
C GLY A 25 -2.93 -9.77 -10.70
N MET A 26 -2.85 -8.84 -11.66
CA MET A 26 -2.25 -7.52 -11.43
C MET A 26 -3.23 -6.60 -10.69
N GLN A 27 -2.69 -5.51 -10.14
CA GLN A 27 -3.45 -4.51 -9.42
C GLN A 27 -3.32 -3.16 -10.11
N THR A 28 -4.46 -2.54 -10.45
CA THR A 28 -4.52 -1.19 -10.99
C THR A 28 -4.79 -0.22 -9.84
N LEU A 29 -3.89 0.75 -9.64
CA LEU A 29 -4.06 1.82 -8.66
C LEU A 29 -4.76 3.00 -9.34
N VAL A 30 -5.93 3.38 -8.82
CA VAL A 30 -6.73 4.48 -9.36
C VAL A 30 -6.54 5.71 -8.47
N GLY A 31 -6.30 6.87 -9.09
CA GLY A 31 -6.14 8.12 -8.37
C GLY A 31 -4.95 8.08 -7.41
N VAL A 32 -3.74 7.74 -7.91
CA VAL A 32 -2.52 7.77 -7.10
C VAL A 32 -2.22 9.21 -6.68
N LEU A 33 -2.04 9.43 -5.39
CA LEU A 33 -1.91 10.75 -4.77
C LEU A 33 -0.49 10.94 -4.24
N SER A 34 0.17 12.02 -4.66
CA SER A 34 1.45 12.45 -4.08
C SER A 34 1.27 13.37 -2.87
N VAL A 35 0.12 14.05 -2.80
CA VAL A 35 -0.20 15.00 -1.73
C VAL A 35 -1.71 15.02 -1.52
N ILE A 36 -2.13 15.22 -0.26
CA ILE A 36 -3.52 15.52 0.09
C ILE A 36 -3.61 17.01 0.44
N PRO A 37 -4.03 17.89 -0.49
CA PRO A 37 -4.12 19.31 -0.22
C PRO A 37 -5.31 19.59 0.71
N ALA A 38 -5.04 20.07 1.91
CA ALA A 38 -6.05 20.43 2.90
C ALA A 38 -5.61 21.65 3.72
N PRO A 39 -6.50 22.64 3.95
CA PRO A 39 -6.15 23.82 4.75
C PRO A 39 -5.94 23.47 6.24
N THR A 40 -6.70 22.50 6.76
CA THR A 40 -6.61 21.99 8.14
C THR A 40 -7.03 20.53 8.19
N LEU A 41 -6.47 19.75 9.12
CA LEU A 41 -6.91 18.39 9.43
C LEU A 41 -7.79 18.38 10.70
N PRO A 42 -8.77 17.45 10.83
CA PRO A 42 -9.08 16.34 9.91
C PRO A 42 -9.92 16.76 8.69
N ILE A 43 -9.86 15.98 7.63
CA ILE A 43 -10.64 16.15 6.39
C ILE A 43 -11.52 14.92 6.11
N ASN A 44 -12.57 15.12 5.35
CA ASN A 44 -13.44 14.05 4.88
C ASN A 44 -13.04 13.63 3.45
N TYR A 45 -12.77 12.33 3.28
CA TYR A 45 -12.54 11.69 1.98
C TYR A 45 -13.54 10.55 1.80
N ILE A 46 -14.04 10.35 0.58
CA ILE A 46 -14.95 9.24 0.26
C ILE A 46 -14.24 7.90 0.41
N LYS A 47 -13.02 7.80 -0.12
CA LYS A 47 -12.16 6.61 -0.01
C LYS A 47 -10.71 7.03 -0.09
N LEU A 48 -9.88 6.48 0.79
CA LEU A 48 -8.44 6.68 0.80
C LEU A 48 -7.76 5.36 1.15
N CYS A 49 -6.93 4.86 0.24
CA CYS A 49 -6.25 3.58 0.34
C CYS A 49 -4.74 3.81 0.45
N ILE A 50 -4.09 3.06 1.34
CA ILE A 50 -2.64 2.91 1.34
C ILE A 50 -2.32 1.55 0.74
N TRP A 51 -1.69 1.55 -0.41
CA TRP A 51 -1.26 0.36 -1.10
C TRP A 51 0.23 0.12 -0.84
N ALA A 52 0.60 -1.09 -0.45
CA ALA A 52 1.99 -1.47 -0.21
C ALA A 52 2.32 -2.79 -0.92
N ARG A 53 3.46 -2.81 -1.63
CA ARG A 53 3.98 -3.99 -2.32
C ARG A 53 5.20 -4.54 -1.60
N TRP A 54 5.04 -5.76 -1.09
CA TRP A 54 6.11 -6.55 -0.48
C TRP A 54 6.52 -7.68 -1.43
N CYS A 55 7.82 -7.98 -1.53
CA CYS A 55 8.38 -9.01 -2.41
C CYS A 55 9.48 -9.81 -1.71
N SER A 56 9.97 -10.88 -2.36
CA SER A 56 11.17 -11.64 -1.97
C SER A 56 11.10 -12.47 -0.68
N GLY A 57 9.98 -12.52 0.04
CA GLY A 57 9.94 -13.21 1.32
C GLY A 57 8.57 -13.31 1.97
N ALA A 58 8.54 -13.78 3.21
CA ALA A 58 7.35 -13.87 4.05
C ALA A 58 7.66 -13.32 5.45
N GLY A 59 6.76 -12.51 5.99
CA GLY A 59 6.97 -11.88 7.29
C GLY A 59 5.71 -11.18 7.79
N LYS A 60 5.74 -10.80 9.07
CA LYS A 60 4.71 -9.95 9.69
C LYS A 60 5.28 -8.56 9.89
N PHE A 61 4.52 -7.53 9.50
CA PHE A 61 4.95 -6.14 9.62
C PHE A 61 3.88 -5.29 10.29
N ARG A 62 4.33 -4.21 10.95
CA ARG A 62 3.46 -3.19 11.53
C ARG A 62 3.57 -1.92 10.70
N GLN A 63 2.51 -1.61 9.95
CA GLN A 63 2.43 -0.39 9.17
C GLN A 63 1.97 0.78 10.04
N LYS A 64 2.61 1.94 9.86
CA LYS A 64 2.26 3.19 10.53
C LYS A 64 2.22 4.31 9.49
N SER A 65 1.04 4.76 9.12
CA SER A 65 0.82 5.96 8.31
C SER A 65 0.65 7.19 9.20
N ARG A 66 1.08 8.34 8.71
CA ARG A 66 1.02 9.64 9.38
C ARG A 66 0.34 10.64 8.47
#